data_AF-A0A538NUX0-F1
#
_entry.id   AF-A0A538NUX0-F1
#
_cell.length_a   1.000
_cell.length_b   1.000
_cell.length_c   1.000
_cell.angle_alpha   90.00
_cell.angle_beta   90.00
_cell.angle_gamma   90.00
#
_symmetry.space_group_name_H-M   'P 1'
#
loop_
_entity.id
_entity.type
_entity.pdbx_description
1 polymer ?
#
loop_
_entity_poly.entity_id
_entity_poly.type
_entity_poly.pdbx_seq_one_letter_code
_entity_poly.pdbx_strand_id
1 'polypeptide(L)' 'MPVIVIVFGVSGAGKTTIGKLLAQEFGWRFYEADDFHSPANIEKM' A
#
# COMPACT_ATOMS: atom_id res chain seq x y z
N MET A 1 16.84 5.95 -12.50
CA MET A 1 16.09 4.71 -12.24
C MET A 1 14.85 5.07 -11.42
N PRO A 2 13.66 4.54 -11.70
CA PRO A 2 12.49 4.78 -10.86
C PRO A 2 12.69 4.12 -9.48
N VAL A 3 12.18 4.77 -8.43
CA VAL A 3 12.20 4.27 -7.04
C VAL A 3 10.81 3.75 -6.69
N ILE A 4 10.74 2.55 -6.10
CA ILE A 4 9.50 1.97 -5.59
C ILE A 4 9.71 1.64 -4.12
N VAL A 5 8.76 2.04 -3.27
CA VAL A 5 8.77 1.77 -1.83
C VAL A 5 7.58 0.89 -1.48
N ILE A 6 7.84 -0.20 -0.75
CA ILE A 6 6.80 -1.10 -0.23
C ILE A 6 6.73 -0.92 1.28
N VAL A 7 5.58 -0.47 1.78
CA VAL A 7 5.29 -0.37 3.21
C VAL A 7 4.59 -1.66 3.64
N PHE A 8 5.24 -2.47 4.49
CA PHE A 8 4.75 -3.78 4.93
C PHE A 8 4.61 -3.86 6.46
N GLY A 9 3.76 -4.77 6.93
CA GLY A 9 3.44 -4.93 8.35
C GLY A 9 2.04 -5.54 8.57
N VAL A 10 1.73 -5.93 9.80
CA VAL A 10 0.44 -6.52 10.18
C VAL A 10 -0.75 -5.55 9.99
N SER A 11 -1.98 -6.06 10.00
CA SER A 11 -3.18 -5.21 9.98
C SER A 11 -3.19 -4.27 11.21
N GLY A 12 -3.59 -3.02 11.02
CA GLY A 12 -3.55 -1.99 12.05
C GLY A 12 -2.17 -1.34 12.30
N ALA A 13 -1.08 -1.77 11.64
CA ALA A 13 0.26 -1.20 11.82
C ALA A 13 0.45 0.22 11.23
N GLY A 14 -0.58 0.84 10.66
CA GLY A 14 -0.52 2.21 10.12
C GLY A 14 0.10 2.35 8.72
N LYS A 15 0.22 1.26 7.94
CA LYS A 15 0.84 1.24 6.60
C LYS A 15 0.22 2.27 5.64
N THR A 16 -1.12 2.29 5.54
CA THR A 16 -1.87 3.25 4.71
C THR A 16 -1.56 4.69 5.08
N THR A 17 -1.47 5.00 6.37
CA THR A 17 -1.18 6.36 6.86
C THR A 17 0.21 6.80 6.41
N ILE A 18 1.24 5.99 6.68
CA ILE A 18 2.62 6.32 6.29
C ILE A 18 2.78 6.35 4.77
N GLY A 19 2.17 5.41 4.03
CA GLY A 19 2.25 5.38 2.57
C GLY A 19 1.67 6.62 1.91
N LYS A 20 0.52 7.11 2.40
CA LYS A 20 -0.10 8.37 1.92
C LYS A 20 0.76 9.59 2.25
N LEU A 21 1.34 9.66 3.46
CA LEU A 21 2.22 10.76 3.86
C LEU A 21 3.50 10.81 3.02
N LEU A 22 4.14 9.65 2.78
CA LEU A 22 5.30 9.56 1.89
C LEU A 22 4.96 9.99 0.46
N ALA A 23 3.81 9.53 -0.06
CA ALA A 23 3.37 9.91 -1.39
C ALA A 23 3.12 11.42 -1.52
N GLN A 24 2.53 12.04 -0.50
CA GLN A 24 2.32 13.49 -0.45
C GLN A 24 3.64 14.26 -0.41
N GLU A 25 4.58 13.85 0.46
CA GLU A 25 5.86 14.55 0.65
C GLU A 25 6.73 14.52 -0.62
N PHE A 26 6.77 13.38 -1.31
CA PHE A 26 7.62 13.20 -2.49
C PHE A 26 6.89 13.38 -3.83
N GLY A 27 5.60 13.72 -3.81
CA GLY A 27 4.77 13.82 -5.02
C GLY A 27 4.61 12.50 -5.76
N TRP A 28 4.66 11.37 -5.05
CA TRP A 28 4.52 10.03 -5.64
C TRP A 28 3.07 9.59 -5.73
N ARG A 29 2.83 8.56 -6.54
CA ARG A 29 1.56 7.84 -6.52
C ARG A 29 1.54 6.84 -5.37
N PHE A 30 0.41 6.79 -4.67
CA PHE A 30 0.13 5.78 -3.66
C PHE A 30 -0.82 4.73 -4.23
N TYR A 31 -0.57 3.46 -3.90
CA TYR A 31 -1.40 2.32 -4.27
C TYR A 31 -1.59 1.45 -3.02
N GLU A 32 -2.83 1.03 -2.73
CA GLU A 32 -3.09 0.03 -1.69
C GLU A 32 -2.82 -1.36 -2.22
N ALA A 33 -2.09 -2.19 -1.48
CA ALA A 33 -1.80 -3.56 -1.90
C ALA A 33 -3.07 -4.42 -1.98
N ASP A 34 -4.06 -4.12 -1.12
CA ASP A 34 -5.30 -4.88 -1.03
C ASP A 34 -6.16 -4.78 -2.29
N ASP A 35 -6.02 -3.69 -3.06
CA ASP A 35 -6.71 -3.48 -4.34
C ASP A 35 -6.23 -4.45 -5.43
N PHE A 36 -5.10 -5.12 -5.23
CA PHE A 36 -4.50 -6.07 -6.19
C PHE A 36 -4.79 -7.53 -5.86
N HIS A 37 -5.64 -7.82 -4.87
CA HIS A 37 -6.06 -9.19 -4.61
C HIS A 37 -6.85 -9.76 -5.80
N SER A 38 -6.56 -11.01 -6.14
CA SER A 38 -7.43 -11.76 -7.06
C SER A 38 -8.82 -11.96 -6.41
N PRO A 39 -9.90 -12.01 -7.20
CA PRO A 39 -11.25 -12.26 -6.67
C PRO A 39 -11.33 -13.49 -5.77
N ALA A 40 -10.60 -14.57 -6.13
CA ALA A 40 -10.53 -15.81 -5.36
C ALA A 40 -9.84 -15.67 -3.99
N ASN A 41 -9.00 -14.65 -3.79
CA ASN A 41 -8.39 -14.36 -2.49
C ASN A 41 -9.26 -13.42 -1.65
N ILE A 42 -10.06 -12.56 -2.28
CA ILE A 42 -11.04 -11.71 -1.60
C ILE A 42 -12.13 -12.58 -0.94
N GLU A 43 -12.60 -13.64 -1.61
CA GLU A 43 -13.60 -14.56 -1.05
C GLU A 43 -13.11 -15.37 0.17
N LYS A 44 -11.79 -15.41 0.42
CA LYS A 44 -11.18 -16.17 1.53
C LYS A 44 -10.81 -15.30 2.74
N MET A 45 -10.92 -13.98 2.61
CA MET A 45 -10.73 -13.01 3.70
C MET A 45 -12.01 -12.88 4.52
#